data_AF-A0A1G9KWW2-F1
#
_entry.id   AF-A0A1G9KWW2-F1
#
_cell.length_a   1.000
_cell.length_b   1.000
_cell.length_c   1.000
_cell.angle_alpha   90.00
_cell.angle_beta   90.00
_cell.angle_gamma   90.00
#
_symmetry.space_group_name_H-M   'P 1'
#
loop_
_entity.id
_entity.type
_entity.pdbx_description
1 polymer ?
#
loop_
_entity_poly.entity_id
_entity_poly.type
_entity_poly.pdbx_seq_one_letter_code
_entity_poly.pdbx_strand_id
1 'polypeptide(L)'
;MSTARTKWINLRVTPEEKKIITSEAETKGMSTCDFVRHKLGKQRVRKTKREREKLLHVARIGNNLNQLARWANTYKSNADSILILAELSAVEKELKCI
;
A
#
# COMPACT_ATOMS: atom_id res chain seq x y z
N MET A 1 8.69 15.15 -15.86
CA MET A 1 9.63 16.28 -15.61
C MET A 1 9.58 16.61 -14.12
N SER A 2 10.73 16.60 -13.44
CA SER A 2 10.82 16.92 -12.01
C SER A 2 10.52 18.42 -11.82
N THR A 3 9.40 18.76 -11.19
CA THR A 3 9.05 20.15 -10.87
C THR A 3 10.03 20.71 -9.85
N ALA A 4 10.63 21.86 -10.14
CA ALA A 4 11.59 22.52 -9.25
C ALA A 4 10.92 22.90 -7.92
N ARG A 5 11.62 22.66 -6.81
CA ARG A 5 11.10 22.92 -5.46
C ARG A 5 11.32 24.39 -5.11
N THR A 6 10.24 25.18 -5.13
CA THR A 6 10.28 26.65 -4.96
C THR A 6 9.79 27.15 -3.59
N LYS A 7 9.13 26.31 -2.79
CA LYS A 7 8.56 26.70 -1.49
C LYS A 7 9.42 26.23 -0.31
N TRP A 8 9.54 27.10 0.69
CA TRP A 8 10.31 26.87 1.92
C TRP A 8 9.42 26.35 3.06
N ILE A 9 9.98 25.49 3.91
CA ILE A 9 9.36 25.04 5.16
C ILE A 9 10.29 25.45 6.30
N ASN A 10 9.80 26.35 7.16
CA ASN A 10 10.53 26.82 8.33
C ASN A 10 10.03 26.08 9.57
N LEU A 11 10.90 25.29 10.20
CA LEU A 11 10.59 24.53 11.42
C LEU A 11 11.50 25.00 12.56
N ARG A 12 10.91 25.38 13.69
CA ARG A 12 11.66 25.62 14.93
C ARG A 12 11.82 24.28 15.64
N VAL A 13 13.05 23.98 16.03
CA VAL A 13 13.42 22.77 16.78
C VAL A 13 14.20 23.16 18.02
N THR A 14 14.07 22.37 19.06
CA THR A 14 14.92 22.48 20.25
C THR A 14 16.38 22.10 19.89
N PRO A 15 17.37 22.55 20.67
CA PRO A 15 18.78 22.20 20.42
C PRO A 15 19.05 20.70 20.50
N GLU A 16 18.31 19.97 21.32
CA GLU A 16 18.42 18.51 21.46
C GLU A 16 17.87 17.78 20.22
N GLU A 17 16.68 18.15 19.76
CA GLU A 17 16.09 17.60 18.53
C GLU A 17 16.99 17.88 17.31
N LYS A 18 17.58 19.07 17.24
CA LYS A 18 18.52 19.41 16.16
C LYS A 18 19.69 18.43 16.14
N LYS A 19 20.32 18.16 17.29
CA LYS A 19 21.45 17.22 17.40
C LYS A 19 21.07 15.82 16.93
N ILE A 20 19.93 15.31 17.39
CA ILE A 20 19.41 13.99 17.00
C ILE A 20 19.20 13.90 15.48
N ILE A 21 18.61 14.93 14.87
CA ILE A 21 18.35 14.94 13.44
C ILE A 21 19.67 14.98 12.63
N THR A 22 20.65 15.78 13.07
CA THR A 22 21.98 15.80 12.43
C THR A 22 22.72 14.49 12.56
N SER A 23 22.74 13.87 13.75
CA SER A 23 23.46 12.61 13.95
C SER A 23 22.82 11.46 13.18
N GLU A 24 21.48 11.39 13.12
CA GLU A 24 20.76 10.41 12.31
C GLU A 24 21.01 10.60 10.79
N ALA A 25 21.18 11.85 10.35
CA ALA A 25 21.49 12.18 8.96
C ALA A 25 22.93 11.82 8.59
N GLU A 26 23.90 12.14 9.45
CA GLU A 26 25.33 11.79 9.30
C GLU A 26 25.54 10.28 9.27
N THR A 27 24.90 9.55 10.19
CA THR A 27 24.96 8.07 10.22
C THR A 27 24.48 7.44 8.92
N LYS A 28 23.55 8.10 8.21
CA LYS A 28 23.00 7.63 6.93
C LYS A 28 23.68 8.25 5.71
N GLY A 29 24.69 9.10 5.89
CA GLY A 29 25.41 9.77 4.81
C GLY A 29 24.53 10.69 3.96
N MET A 30 23.46 11.26 4.54
CA MET A 30 22.51 12.12 3.83
C MET A 30 22.51 13.54 4.41
N SER A 31 22.16 14.53 3.57
CA SER A 31 21.85 15.88 4.06
C SER A 31 20.68 15.82 5.04
N THR A 32 20.70 16.64 6.10
CA THR A 32 19.58 16.78 7.05
C THR A 32 18.25 17.05 6.34
N CYS A 33 18.24 17.84 5.28
CA CYS A 33 17.05 18.10 4.48
C CYS A 33 16.54 16.85 3.76
N ASP A 34 17.45 16.06 3.19
CA ASP A 34 17.09 14.82 2.50
C ASP A 34 16.70 13.72 3.47
N PHE A 35 17.33 13.69 4.65
CA PHE A 35 16.95 12.83 5.75
C PHE A 35 15.52 13.10 6.22
N VAL A 36 15.17 14.37 6.45
CA VAL A 36 13.81 14.78 6.83
C VAL A 36 12.82 14.42 5.73
N ARG A 37 13.13 14.68 4.46
CA ARG A 37 12.27 14.30 3.32
C ARG A 37 12.11 12.80 3.19
N HIS A 38 13.19 12.04 3.37
CA HIS A 38 13.18 10.59 3.33
C HIS A 38 12.37 10.01 4.48
N LYS A 39 12.46 10.58 5.69
CA LYS A 39 11.65 10.18 6.86
C LYS A 39 10.17 10.51 6.66
N LEU A 40 9.85 11.68 6.13
CA LEU A 40 8.48 12.09 5.78
C LEU A 40 7.89 11.27 4.62
N GLY A 41 8.66 11.01 3.57
CA GLY A 41 8.25 10.22 2.40
C GLY A 41 8.12 8.72 2.69
N LYS A 42 8.88 8.20 3.66
CA LYS A 42 8.78 6.80 4.14
C LYS A 42 7.82 6.62 5.31
N GLN A 43 7.17 7.68 5.79
CA GLN A 43 6.16 7.52 6.82
C GLN A 43 5.00 6.76 6.19
N ARG A 44 4.96 5.44 6.41
CA ARG A 44 3.76 4.62 6.25
C ARG A 44 2.70 5.35 7.05
N VAL A 45 1.88 6.13 6.37
CA VAL A 45 0.70 6.74 6.95
C VAL A 45 -0.02 5.59 7.64
N ARG A 46 -0.18 5.68 8.96
CA ARG A 46 -0.88 4.67 9.74
C ARG A 46 -2.24 4.57 9.07
N LYS A 47 -2.50 3.48 8.36
CA LYS A 47 -3.70 3.34 7.52
C LYS A 47 -4.89 3.74 8.38
N THR A 48 -5.64 4.73 7.92
CA THR A 48 -6.82 5.19 8.66
C THR A 48 -7.73 3.99 8.92
N LYS A 49 -8.53 4.03 9.99
CA LYS A 49 -9.38 2.89 10.40
C LYS A 49 -10.21 2.36 9.22
N ARG A 50 -10.72 3.29 8.40
CA ARG A 50 -11.44 3.04 7.15
C ARG A 50 -10.61 2.35 6.06
N GLU A 51 -9.35 2.73 5.85
CA GLU A 51 -8.46 2.07 4.90
C GLU A 51 -8.06 0.66 5.35
N ARG A 52 -7.88 0.47 6.66
CA ARG A 52 -7.64 -0.85 7.24
C ARG A 52 -8.85 -1.77 7.04
N GLU A 53 -10.05 -1.27 7.30
CA GLU A 53 -11.30 -1.99 7.04
C GLU A 53 -11.42 -2.37 5.56
N LYS A 54 -11.18 -1.43 4.63
CA LYS A 54 -11.19 -1.71 3.18
C LYS A 54 -10.23 -2.85 2.81
N LEU A 55 -9.02 -2.87 3.36
CA LEU A 55 -8.05 -3.94 3.10
C LEU A 55 -8.46 -5.29 3.68
N LEU A 56 -9.08 -5.29 4.86
CA LEU A 56 -9.62 -6.51 5.45
C LEU A 56 -10.77 -7.08 4.62
N HIS A 57 -11.62 -6.22 4.04
CA HIS A 57 -12.66 -6.65 3.11
C HIS A 57 -12.05 -7.27 1.84
N VAL A 58 -11.04 -6.63 1.23
CA VAL A 58 -10.34 -7.20 0.06
C VAL A 58 -9.69 -8.53 0.40
N ALA A 59 -9.05 -8.66 1.56
CA ALA A 59 -8.45 -9.92 2.01
C ALA A 59 -9.50 -11.04 2.19
N ARG A 60 -10.69 -10.72 2.72
CA ARG A 60 -11.80 -11.68 2.84
C ARG A 60 -12.32 -12.12 1.48
N ILE A 61 -12.48 -11.19 0.54
CA ILE A 61 -12.88 -11.50 -0.85
C ILE A 61 -11.85 -12.44 -1.49
N GLY A 62 -10.56 -12.11 -1.37
CA GLY A 62 -9.47 -12.96 -1.89
C GLY A 62 -9.45 -14.36 -1.28
N ASN A 63 -9.73 -14.48 0.03
CA ASN A 63 -9.85 -15.78 0.68
C ASN A 63 -11.02 -16.61 0.13
N ASN A 64 -12.19 -16.00 -0.07
CA ASN A 64 -13.35 -16.69 -0.65
C ASN A 64 -13.06 -17.15 -2.08
N LEU A 65 -12.44 -16.29 -2.90
CA LEU A 65 -12.02 -16.65 -4.27
C LEU A 65 -11.02 -17.81 -4.27
N ASN A 66 -10.07 -17.82 -3.33
CA ASN A 66 -9.09 -18.90 -3.23
C ASN A 66 -9.72 -20.22 -2.75
N GLN A 67 -10.80 -20.17 -1.97
CA GLN A 67 -11.58 -21.35 -1.61
C GLN A 67 -12.37 -21.89 -2.80
N LEU A 68 -13.03 -21.02 -3.57
CA LEU A 68 -13.74 -21.40 -4.80
C LEU A 68 -12.78 -22.00 -5.84
N ALA A 69 -11.61 -21.39 -6.04
CA ALA A 69 -10.59 -21.92 -6.93
C ALA A 69 -10.10 -23.31 -6.47
N ARG A 70 -9.87 -23.51 -5.16
CA ARG A 70 -9.53 -24.82 -4.62
C ARG A 70 -10.64 -25.84 -4.83
N TRP A 71 -11.89 -25.48 -4.57
CA TRP A 71 -13.04 -26.35 -4.75
C TRP A 71 -13.21 -26.75 -6.24
N ALA A 72 -13.18 -25.79 -7.16
CA ALA A 72 -13.24 -26.04 -8.59
C ALA A 72 -12.08 -26.92 -9.10
N ASN A 73 -10.88 -26.73 -8.56
CA ASN A 73 -9.72 -27.57 -8.90
C ASN A 73 -9.79 -28.99 -8.32
N THR A 74 -10.53 -29.17 -7.21
CA THR A 74 -10.67 -30.46 -6.51
C THR A 74 -11.77 -31.31 -7.14
N TYR A 75 -12.89 -30.69 -7.52
CA TYR A 75 -14.07 -31.36 -8.06
C TYR A 75 -14.20 -31.10 -9.57
N LYS A 76 -13.29 -31.68 -10.36
CA LYS A 76 -13.17 -31.55 -11.83
C LYS A 76 -14.26 -32.31 -12.63
N SER A 77 -15.47 -32.47 -12.11
CA SER A 77 -16.57 -33.02 -12.92
C SER A 77 -17.02 -31.94 -13.93
N ASN A 78 -16.66 -32.18 -15.19
CA ASN A 78 -16.59 -31.28 -16.36
C ASN A 78 -17.78 -30.32 -16.69
N ALA A 79 -18.85 -30.24 -15.90
CA ALA A 79 -19.99 -29.37 -16.22
C ALA A 79 -19.95 -27.99 -15.52
N ASP A 80 -19.29 -27.84 -14.37
CA ASP A 80 -19.45 -26.62 -13.55
C ASP A 80 -18.25 -25.66 -13.58
N SER A 81 -17.05 -26.15 -13.91
CA SER A 81 -15.82 -25.34 -13.86
C SER A 81 -15.77 -24.23 -14.91
N ILE A 82 -16.35 -24.45 -16.09
CA ILE A 82 -16.44 -23.45 -17.17
C ILE A 82 -17.40 -22.31 -16.80
N LEU A 83 -18.55 -22.65 -16.21
CA LEU A 83 -19.53 -21.67 -15.73
C LEU A 83 -18.97 -20.82 -14.59
N ILE A 84 -18.28 -21.45 -13.64
CA ILE A 84 -17.60 -20.74 -12.54
C ILE A 84 -16.53 -19.79 -13.09
N LEU A 85 -15.73 -20.23 -14.07
CA LEU A 85 -14.69 -19.39 -14.66
C LEU A 85 -15.28 -18.19 -15.43
N ALA A 86 -16.40 -18.39 -16.13
CA ALA A 86 -17.10 -17.31 -16.83
C ALA A 86 -17.62 -16.24 -15.86
N GLU A 87 -18.23 -16.65 -14.75
CA GLU A 87 -18.76 -15.74 -13.74
C GLU A 87 -17.65 -14.98 -13.00
N LEU A 88 -16.56 -15.66 -12.64
CA LEU A 88 -15.38 -15.02 -12.04
C LEU A 88 -14.74 -13.98 -12.98
N SER A 89 -14.71 -14.26 -14.28
CA SER A 89 -14.21 -13.32 -15.28
C SER A 89 -15.12 -12.09 -15.42
N ALA A 90 -16.43 -12.25 -15.30
CA ALA A 90 -17.39 -11.14 -15.29
C ALA A 90 -17.16 -10.21 -14.09
N VAL A 91 -17.03 -10.78 -12.89
CA VAL A 91 -16.70 -10.02 -11.66
C VAL A 91 -15.35 -9.31 -11.77
N GLU A 92 -14.33 -9.96 -12.34
CA GLU A 92 -13.01 -9.34 -12.55
C GLU A 92 -13.10 -8.12 -13.48
N LYS A 93 -13.92 -8.18 -14.54
CA LYS A 93 -14.15 -7.06 -15.46
C LYS A 93 -14.88 -5.90 -14.78
N GLU A 94 -15.91 -6.18 -13.99
CA GLU A 94 -16.63 -5.12 -13.25
C GLU A 94 -15.71 -4.41 -12.25
N LEU A 95 -14.85 -5.15 -11.56
CA LEU A 95 -13.88 -4.58 -10.63
C LEU A 95 -12.80 -3.72 -11.31
N LYS A 96 -12.44 -4.01 -12.57
CA LYS A 96 -11.47 -3.23 -13.35
C LYS A 96 -12.04 -1.90 -13.87
N CYS A 97 -13.36 -1.78 -13.94
CA CYS A 97 -14.03 -0.58 -14.42
C CYS A 97 -14.30 0.47 -13.32
N ILE A 98 -13.97 0.17 -12.06
CA ILE A 98 -14.11 1.06 -10.89
C ILE A 98 -12.74 1.64 -10.51
#